data_AF-A0A0A0JK15-F1
#
_entry.id   AF-A0A0A0JK15-F1
#
_cell.length_a   1.000
_cell.length_b   1.000
_cell.length_c   1.000
_cell.angle_alpha   90.00
_cell.angle_beta   90.00
_cell.angle_gamma   90.00
#
_symmetry.space_group_name_H-M   'P 1'
#
loop_
_entity.id
_entity.type
_entity.pdbx_description
1 polymer ?
#
loop_
_entity_poly.entity_id
_entity_poly.type
_entity_poly.pdbx_seq_one_letter_code
_entity_poly.pdbx_strand_id
1 'polypeptide(L)'
;MSFARRTLAVLAAGFTAASLGLANPVAAQADPATPGTYPAASSATRVLAGFFDTCTAPSLAALASWKGAKAPFQGVNVYFGGRNRGCQQPNLTASWVGSATAAGWALVPTYFGDQPFCVYGTKPYRFTASNAAAQGRSDGTDAVSKARALGLLPGSALYADVEHYNRATAGCTAAVRTYVSEWTRTLHRSGYLAGIYAHQDSGVRDLAASYTSTTLARPDAIWMARWDNWASTYNWPTAGNALWSEWQRAKQYRGDHNETWGGVTLNIDSDLIRGPVATVARTYRSTASGALNVRSGPSSGYPIVGSVAGGAAISVVCQARGQTVGSTAVWDRLTNGGFVSDRYVSTPSSTTWSPPLPICSYPGQLTITTPVNTRSGPGTGYAVNGSVNGGGLAYVACQKSGTRVGTTSVWNQLVDGRWLSDYYVSNASNTTYSSPVPRCP
;
A
#
# COMPACT_ATOMS: atom_id res chain seq x y z
N MET A 1 43.74 -84.24 12.36
CA MET A 1 43.63 -83.42 13.59
C MET A 1 42.62 -82.32 13.30
N SER A 2 41.37 -82.50 13.71
CA SER A 2 40.78 -81.86 14.90
C SER A 2 39.97 -80.60 14.54
N PHE A 3 38.65 -80.79 14.55
CA PHE A 3 37.55 -79.86 14.89
C PHE A 3 37.46 -78.47 14.24
N ALA A 4 36.35 -78.19 13.54
CA ALA A 4 35.20 -77.46 14.13
C ALA A 4 34.12 -77.14 13.07
N ARG A 5 32.87 -77.52 13.36
CA ARG A 5 31.66 -77.01 12.69
C ARG A 5 31.46 -75.54 13.09
N ARG A 6 31.23 -74.64 12.11
CA ARG A 6 30.51 -73.37 12.33
C ARG A 6 29.58 -73.07 11.15
N THR A 7 28.31 -73.04 11.51
CA THR A 7 27.12 -72.42 10.90
C THR A 7 27.40 -71.34 9.82
N LEU A 8 26.88 -71.57 8.61
CA LEU A 8 26.62 -70.51 7.64
C LEU A 8 25.23 -69.91 7.92
N ALA A 9 25.21 -68.68 8.42
CA ALA A 9 24.00 -67.86 8.46
C ALA A 9 23.78 -67.23 7.08
N VAL A 10 22.62 -67.48 6.49
CA VAL A 10 22.16 -66.79 5.28
C VAL A 10 21.73 -65.38 5.68
N LEU A 11 22.53 -64.38 5.33
CA LEU A 11 22.13 -62.97 5.38
C LEU A 11 21.41 -62.64 4.07
N ALA A 12 20.09 -62.46 4.16
CA ALA A 12 19.28 -61.89 3.10
C ALA A 12 19.76 -60.45 2.84
N ALA A 13 20.29 -60.19 1.64
CA ALA A 13 20.57 -58.85 1.17
C ALA A 13 19.24 -58.14 0.89
N GLY A 14 18.77 -57.35 1.86
CA GLY A 14 17.66 -56.43 1.66
C GLY A 14 18.06 -55.35 0.67
N PHE A 15 17.47 -55.36 -0.52
CA PHE A 15 17.51 -54.23 -1.44
C PHE A 15 16.72 -53.06 -0.82
N THR A 16 17.40 -52.16 -0.12
CA THR A 16 16.86 -50.82 0.11
C THR A 16 16.95 -50.06 -1.21
N ALA A 17 15.84 -50.03 -1.95
CA ALA A 17 15.64 -49.07 -3.02
C ALA A 17 15.74 -47.67 -2.43
N ALA A 18 16.87 -47.00 -2.65
CA ALA A 18 16.99 -45.57 -2.42
C ALA A 18 16.05 -44.88 -3.42
N SER A 19 14.84 -44.59 -2.97
CA SER A 19 13.96 -43.64 -3.64
C SER A 19 14.68 -42.30 -3.65
N LEU A 20 15.37 -42.01 -4.75
CA LEU A 20 15.74 -40.66 -5.14
C LEU A 20 14.44 -39.87 -5.24
N GLY A 21 14.08 -39.20 -4.16
CA GLY A 21 12.99 -38.25 -4.16
C GLY A 21 13.29 -37.22 -5.23
N LEU A 22 12.47 -37.23 -6.29
CA LEU A 22 12.37 -36.11 -7.20
C LEU A 22 11.92 -34.92 -6.34
N ALA A 23 12.89 -34.14 -5.84
CA ALA A 23 12.62 -32.83 -5.32
C ALA A 23 11.98 -32.07 -6.47
N ASN A 24 10.67 -31.82 -6.40
CA ASN A 24 10.02 -30.84 -7.24
C ASN A 24 10.89 -29.57 -7.19
N PRO A 25 11.22 -28.93 -8.33
CA PRO A 25 11.90 -27.66 -8.27
C PRO A 25 11.03 -26.75 -7.42
N VAL A 26 11.50 -26.42 -6.22
CA VAL A 26 10.93 -25.34 -5.43
C VAL A 26 11.04 -24.14 -6.35
N ALA A 27 9.90 -23.61 -6.81
CA ALA A 27 9.90 -22.38 -7.57
C ALA A 27 10.75 -21.40 -6.78
N ALA A 28 11.79 -20.83 -7.40
CA ALA A 28 12.61 -19.83 -6.75
C ALA A 28 11.66 -18.73 -6.22
N GLN A 29 11.45 -18.70 -4.91
CA GLN A 29 10.71 -17.65 -4.23
C GLN A 29 11.60 -16.40 -4.27
N ALA A 30 11.68 -15.78 -5.45
CA ALA A 30 12.32 -14.50 -5.63
C ALA A 30 11.41 -13.47 -4.95
N ASP A 31 11.87 -12.92 -3.82
CA ASP A 31 11.07 -12.05 -2.95
C ASP A 31 11.58 -10.60 -2.96
N PRO A 32 11.35 -9.82 -4.03
CA PRO A 32 11.09 -8.39 -3.88
C PRO A 32 9.61 -8.07 -3.67
N ALA A 33 8.71 -8.93 -4.16
CA ALA A 33 7.27 -8.67 -4.27
C ALA A 33 6.47 -9.60 -3.36
N THR A 34 6.29 -9.22 -2.10
CA THR A 34 5.36 -9.94 -1.21
C THR A 34 3.92 -9.52 -1.51
N PRO A 35 3.00 -10.46 -1.80
CA PRO A 35 1.60 -10.12 -1.97
C PRO A 35 1.07 -9.45 -0.70
N GLY A 36 0.42 -8.29 -0.84
CA GLY A 36 -0.33 -7.69 0.26
C GLY A 36 -1.47 -8.61 0.65
N THR A 37 -1.57 -8.99 1.92
CA THR A 37 -2.70 -9.77 2.43
C THR A 37 -3.87 -8.83 2.65
N TYR A 38 -4.55 -8.40 1.60
CA TYR A 38 -5.67 -7.46 1.71
C TYR A 38 -6.89 -8.13 2.37
N PRO A 39 -7.27 -7.79 3.62
CA PRO A 39 -8.52 -8.29 4.18
C PRO A 39 -9.73 -7.78 3.39
N ALA A 40 -10.90 -8.39 3.63
CA ALA A 40 -12.12 -8.12 2.88
C ALA A 40 -12.56 -6.65 2.83
N ALA A 41 -12.10 -5.77 3.72
CA ALA A 41 -12.42 -4.34 3.74
C ALA A 41 -11.33 -3.42 3.16
N SER A 42 -10.26 -3.96 2.58
CA SER A 42 -9.10 -3.16 2.12
C SER A 42 -9.37 -2.33 0.89
N SER A 43 -8.76 -1.15 0.82
CA SER A 43 -8.57 -0.44 -0.45
C SER A 43 -7.38 0.49 -0.33
N ALA A 44 -6.56 0.60 -1.36
CA ALA A 44 -5.57 1.67 -1.44
C ALA A 44 -6.21 2.97 -1.90
N THR A 45 -5.79 4.07 -1.29
CA THR A 45 -6.10 5.44 -1.72
C THR A 45 -4.81 6.06 -2.26
N ARG A 46 -4.89 6.74 -3.42
CA ARG A 46 -3.76 7.48 -4.00
C ARG A 46 -4.19 8.87 -4.42
N VAL A 47 -3.27 9.82 -4.34
CA VAL A 47 -3.54 11.23 -4.66
C VAL A 47 -2.38 11.86 -5.42
N LEU A 48 -2.67 12.97 -6.10
CA LEU A 48 -1.69 13.92 -6.61
C LEU A 48 -2.05 15.30 -6.06
N ALA A 49 -1.31 15.77 -5.05
CA ALA A 49 -1.57 17.08 -4.46
C ALA A 49 -0.36 17.63 -3.70
N GLY A 50 -0.43 18.93 -3.38
CA GLY A 50 0.40 19.55 -2.36
C GLY A 50 0.01 19.06 -0.97
N PHE A 51 1.02 18.75 -0.17
CA PHE A 51 0.92 18.36 1.23
C PHE A 51 1.84 19.25 2.07
N PHE A 52 1.60 19.25 3.37
CA PHE A 52 2.53 19.80 4.33
C PHE A 52 2.63 18.88 5.53
N ASP A 53 3.72 18.98 6.27
CA ASP A 53 3.82 18.38 7.59
C ASP A 53 4.20 19.38 8.67
N THR A 54 3.72 19.07 9.87
CA THR A 54 3.97 19.82 11.09
C THR A 54 4.37 18.83 12.16
N CYS A 55 5.19 19.29 13.12
CA CYS A 55 5.61 18.43 14.22
C CYS A 55 4.41 17.88 15.01
N THR A 56 3.38 18.70 15.26
CA THR A 56 2.12 18.31 15.90
C THR A 56 0.97 18.37 14.90
N ALA A 57 0.10 17.35 14.85
CA ALA A 57 -1.11 17.37 14.03
C ALA A 57 -1.93 18.65 14.29
N PRO A 58 -2.26 19.46 13.27
CA PRO A 58 -2.98 20.72 13.45
C PRO A 58 -4.38 20.50 14.03
N SER A 59 -4.93 21.51 14.71
CA SER A 59 -6.33 21.44 15.15
C SER A 59 -7.28 21.42 13.93
N LEU A 60 -8.47 20.85 14.08
CA LEU A 60 -9.48 20.87 13.03
C LEU A 60 -9.89 22.31 12.64
N ALA A 61 -9.86 23.25 13.58
CA ALA A 61 -10.09 24.66 13.33
C ALA A 61 -9.00 25.28 12.44
N ALA A 62 -7.72 24.98 12.71
CA ALA A 62 -6.61 25.41 11.86
C ALA A 62 -6.76 24.87 10.43
N LEU A 63 -7.06 23.57 10.29
CA LEU A 63 -7.32 22.95 9.00
C LEU A 63 -8.53 23.57 8.28
N ALA A 64 -9.60 23.92 9.00
CA ALA A 64 -10.76 24.59 8.42
C ALA A 64 -10.41 25.99 7.92
N SER A 65 -9.66 26.79 8.69
CA SER A 65 -9.19 28.12 8.28
C SER A 65 -8.30 28.05 7.04
N TRP A 66 -7.37 27.09 6.99
CA TRP A 66 -6.49 26.88 5.84
C TRP A 66 -7.27 26.45 4.59
N LYS A 67 -8.22 25.52 4.73
CA LYS A 67 -9.09 25.08 3.63
C LYS A 67 -9.96 26.23 3.11
N GLY A 68 -10.58 27.00 4.01
CA GLY A 68 -11.43 28.15 3.69
C GLY A 68 -10.67 29.28 2.98
N ALA A 69 -9.42 29.51 3.38
CA ALA A 69 -8.51 30.44 2.72
C ALA A 69 -7.88 29.91 1.42
N LYS A 70 -8.25 28.69 0.99
CA LYS A 70 -7.75 28.04 -0.22
C LYS A 70 -6.22 27.89 -0.26
N ALA A 71 -5.63 27.51 0.89
CA ALA A 71 -4.21 27.13 0.94
C ALA A 71 -3.90 26.07 -0.14
N PRO A 72 -2.69 26.06 -0.73
CA PRO A 72 -2.32 25.20 -1.87
C PRO A 72 -2.16 23.72 -1.50
N PHE A 73 -2.62 23.32 -0.31
CA PHE A 73 -2.46 21.98 0.24
C PHE A 73 -3.81 21.26 0.30
N GLN A 74 -3.80 19.97 -0.05
CA GLN A 74 -4.97 19.09 0.04
C GLN A 74 -4.77 17.96 1.04
N GLY A 75 -3.57 17.84 1.61
CA GLY A 75 -3.28 16.84 2.62
C GLY A 75 -2.25 17.27 3.63
N VAL A 76 -2.16 16.46 4.68
CA VAL A 76 -1.31 16.68 5.85
C VAL A 76 -0.54 15.40 6.15
N ASN A 77 0.77 15.47 6.35
CA ASN A 77 1.52 14.33 6.89
C ASN A 77 1.43 14.36 8.42
N VAL A 78 1.18 13.21 9.04
CA VAL A 78 0.93 13.09 10.48
C VAL A 78 1.86 12.07 11.12
N TYR A 79 2.62 12.50 12.12
CA TYR A 79 3.52 11.64 12.87
C TYR A 79 2.73 10.75 13.85
N PHE A 80 2.34 9.55 13.41
CA PHE A 80 1.37 8.73 14.12
C PHE A 80 1.98 7.74 15.12
N GLY A 81 3.30 7.53 15.08
CA GLY A 81 3.99 6.62 15.99
C GLY A 81 5.52 6.70 15.89
N GLY A 82 6.18 5.78 16.61
CA GLY A 82 7.63 5.66 16.66
C GLY A 82 8.25 6.37 17.88
N ARG A 83 9.31 5.76 18.43
CA ARG A 83 9.95 6.21 19.68
C ARG A 83 10.82 7.46 19.50
N ASN A 84 11.23 7.77 18.26
CA ASN A 84 11.95 9.00 17.94
C ASN A 84 11.02 10.18 17.61
N ARG A 85 9.69 10.00 17.64
CA ARG A 85 8.73 11.09 17.39
C ARG A 85 8.96 12.24 18.38
N GLY A 86 9.31 13.42 17.85
CA GLY A 86 9.73 14.58 18.65
C GLY A 86 8.60 15.31 19.37
N CYS A 87 7.44 15.48 18.73
CA CYS A 87 6.31 16.20 19.31
C CYS A 87 5.21 15.29 19.83
N GLN A 88 4.55 15.75 20.89
CA GLN A 88 3.28 15.19 21.35
C GLN A 88 2.19 15.41 20.29
N GLN A 89 1.20 14.51 20.27
CA GLN A 89 0.11 14.54 19.29
C GLN A 89 -1.25 14.68 19.99
N PRO A 90 -1.54 15.78 20.70
CA PRO A 90 -2.79 15.94 21.45
C PRO A 90 -4.04 15.91 20.57
N ASN A 91 -3.92 16.32 19.30
CA ASN A 91 -5.06 16.32 18.36
C ASN A 91 -5.26 14.97 17.65
N LEU A 92 -4.20 14.17 17.45
CA LEU A 92 -4.23 13.00 16.58
C LEU A 92 -4.97 11.83 17.24
N THR A 93 -6.27 11.75 16.99
CA THR A 93 -7.18 10.71 17.45
C THR A 93 -7.95 10.12 16.27
N ALA A 94 -8.61 8.97 16.45
CA ALA A 94 -9.49 8.41 15.42
C ALA A 94 -10.61 9.39 15.01
N SER A 95 -11.15 10.16 15.96
CA SER A 95 -12.14 11.20 15.67
C SER A 95 -11.57 12.34 14.84
N TRP A 96 -10.34 12.77 15.13
CA TRP A 96 -9.67 13.79 14.32
C TRP A 96 -9.41 13.30 12.91
N VAL A 97 -8.94 12.06 12.74
CA VAL A 97 -8.73 11.42 11.43
C VAL A 97 -10.03 11.38 10.64
N GLY A 98 -11.13 10.95 11.26
CA GLY A 98 -12.45 10.94 10.64
C GLY A 98 -12.91 12.33 10.21
N SER A 99 -12.78 13.33 11.09
CA SER A 99 -13.21 14.72 10.79
C SER A 99 -12.34 15.41 9.75
N ALA A 100 -11.01 15.26 9.81
CA ALA A 100 -10.09 15.86 8.84
C ALA A 100 -10.33 15.27 7.44
N THR A 101 -10.45 13.95 7.34
CA THR A 101 -10.74 13.30 6.06
C THR A 101 -12.15 13.66 5.57
N ALA A 102 -13.17 13.70 6.43
CA ALA A 102 -14.51 14.19 6.10
C ALA A 102 -14.50 15.60 5.48
N ALA A 103 -13.66 16.50 6.01
CA ALA A 103 -13.43 17.85 5.48
C ALA A 103 -12.59 17.90 4.17
N GLY A 104 -12.23 16.75 3.62
CA GLY A 104 -11.54 16.63 2.33
C GLY A 104 -10.02 16.77 2.43
N TRP A 105 -9.42 16.52 3.60
CA TRP A 105 -7.97 16.37 3.74
C TRP A 105 -7.54 14.93 3.49
N ALA A 106 -6.50 14.74 2.68
CA ALA A 106 -5.78 13.47 2.61
C ALA A 106 -4.71 13.40 3.71
N LEU A 107 -4.36 12.21 4.19
CA LEU A 107 -3.38 12.04 5.28
C LEU A 107 -2.25 11.12 4.86
N VAL A 108 -1.01 11.50 5.15
CA VAL A 108 0.17 10.63 5.02
C VAL A 108 0.65 10.25 6.42
N PRO A 109 0.44 9.01 6.86
CA PRO A 109 0.93 8.54 8.16
C PRO A 109 2.44 8.34 8.12
N THR A 110 3.16 9.12 8.92
CA THR A 110 4.63 9.05 9.06
C THR A 110 5.00 8.43 10.40
N TYR A 111 5.84 7.40 10.39
CA TYR A 111 6.29 6.66 11.56
C TYR A 111 7.75 6.97 11.85
N PHE A 112 8.03 7.65 12.96
CA PHE A 112 9.40 8.03 13.32
C PHE A 112 10.03 7.01 14.27
N GLY A 113 10.37 5.86 13.68
CA GLY A 113 10.95 4.70 14.35
C GLY A 113 12.42 4.85 14.71
N ASP A 114 13.04 3.73 15.11
CA ASP A 114 14.46 3.66 15.41
C ASP A 114 15.29 3.98 14.16
N GLN A 115 16.34 4.79 14.32
CA GLN A 115 17.17 5.26 13.21
C GLN A 115 18.41 4.37 13.02
N PRO A 116 19.05 4.33 11.84
CA PRO A 116 20.27 3.55 11.71
C PRO A 116 21.38 4.11 12.61
N PHE A 117 22.25 3.24 13.14
CA PHE A 117 23.38 3.64 14.00
C PHE A 117 24.27 4.73 13.37
N CYS A 118 24.32 4.78 12.05
CA CYS A 118 25.05 5.71 11.19
C CYS A 118 24.24 6.97 10.78
N VAL A 119 23.07 7.22 11.36
CA VAL A 119 22.28 8.44 11.12
C VAL A 119 23.11 9.70 11.40
N TYR A 120 22.94 10.74 10.59
CA TYR A 120 23.53 12.04 10.88
C TYR A 120 22.82 12.70 12.08
N GLY A 121 23.61 13.37 12.93
CA GLY A 121 23.13 13.92 14.19
C GLY A 121 22.94 12.86 15.28
N THR A 122 22.22 13.24 16.34
CA THR A 122 22.01 12.38 17.50
C THR A 122 20.54 12.03 17.65
N LYS A 123 20.20 10.75 17.40
CA LYS A 123 18.88 10.18 17.69
C LYS A 123 18.98 9.22 18.88
N PRO A 124 18.05 9.27 19.85
CA PRO A 124 18.12 8.48 21.08
C PRO A 124 17.91 6.98 20.85
N TYR A 125 17.05 6.61 19.91
CA TYR A 125 16.77 5.21 19.59
C TYR A 125 17.33 4.85 18.22
N ARG A 126 18.20 3.84 18.18
CA ARG A 126 18.88 3.40 16.97
C ARG A 126 18.98 1.89 16.86
N PHE A 127 18.92 1.38 15.63
CA PHE A 127 19.26 0.01 15.30
C PHE A 127 20.71 -0.11 14.81
N THR A 128 21.33 -1.25 15.09
CA THR A 128 22.66 -1.64 14.62
C THR A 128 22.55 -2.53 13.38
N ALA A 129 23.69 -2.89 12.80
CA ALA A 129 23.71 -3.87 11.71
C ALA A 129 23.14 -5.25 12.12
N SER A 130 23.34 -5.69 13.36
CA SER A 130 22.94 -7.01 13.83
C SER A 130 21.44 -7.13 14.15
N ASN A 131 20.78 -6.04 14.55
CA ASN A 131 19.36 -6.06 14.91
C ASN A 131 18.44 -5.38 13.88
N ALA A 132 18.95 -4.83 12.77
CA ALA A 132 18.17 -4.09 11.77
C ALA A 132 16.90 -4.84 11.31
N ALA A 133 17.01 -6.14 11.05
CA ALA A 133 15.88 -6.97 10.65
C ALA A 133 14.80 -7.06 11.76
N ALA A 134 15.24 -7.29 13.01
CA ALA A 134 14.34 -7.38 14.15
C ALA A 134 13.66 -6.02 14.42
N GLN A 135 14.40 -4.92 14.28
CA GLN A 135 13.86 -3.58 14.48
C GLN A 135 12.84 -3.22 13.40
N GLY A 136 13.11 -3.52 12.12
CA GLY A 136 12.15 -3.27 11.04
C GLY A 136 10.81 -4.01 11.25
N ARG A 137 10.85 -5.25 11.76
CA ARG A 137 9.64 -5.99 12.17
C ARG A 137 8.93 -5.36 13.35
N SER A 138 9.68 -4.95 14.38
CA SER A 138 9.11 -4.33 15.59
C SER A 138 8.41 -3.02 15.26
N ASP A 139 9.08 -2.12 14.54
CA ASP A 139 8.53 -0.82 14.14
C ASP A 139 7.31 -1.01 13.23
N GLY A 140 7.37 -1.94 12.27
CA GLY A 140 6.23 -2.25 11.41
C GLY A 140 5.02 -2.78 12.19
N THR A 141 5.25 -3.59 13.23
CA THR A 141 4.18 -4.14 14.07
C THR A 141 3.52 -3.04 14.92
N ASP A 142 4.33 -2.17 15.54
CA ASP A 142 3.81 -1.02 16.29
C ASP A 142 3.05 -0.05 15.37
N ALA A 143 3.60 0.25 14.18
CA ALA A 143 2.94 1.07 13.18
C ALA A 143 1.55 0.52 12.80
N VAL A 144 1.42 -0.77 12.54
CA VAL A 144 0.12 -1.38 12.24
C VAL A 144 -0.85 -1.22 13.42
N SER A 145 -0.39 -1.43 14.65
CA SER A 145 -1.21 -1.26 15.85
C SER A 145 -1.71 0.18 15.99
N LYS A 146 -0.83 1.17 15.85
CA LYS A 146 -1.17 2.60 15.93
C LYS A 146 -2.09 3.03 14.79
N ALA A 147 -1.85 2.55 13.57
CA ALA A 147 -2.69 2.83 12.41
C ALA A 147 -4.13 2.35 12.64
N ARG A 148 -4.30 1.12 13.15
CA ARG A 148 -5.62 0.57 13.50
C ARG A 148 -6.31 1.39 14.59
N ALA A 149 -5.58 1.79 15.64
CA ALA A 149 -6.12 2.61 16.72
C ALA A 149 -6.62 4.00 16.24
N LEU A 150 -6.06 4.52 15.14
CA LEU A 150 -6.49 5.76 14.49
C LEU A 150 -7.58 5.55 13.42
N GLY A 151 -8.01 4.32 13.16
CA GLY A 151 -9.00 4.01 12.13
C GLY A 151 -8.45 3.98 10.70
N LEU A 152 -7.13 3.88 10.53
CA LEU A 152 -6.51 3.73 9.21
C LEU A 152 -6.67 2.28 8.73
N LEU A 153 -7.40 2.09 7.64
CA LEU A 153 -7.80 0.78 7.16
C LEU A 153 -6.66 0.09 6.39
N PRO A 154 -6.66 -1.27 6.32
CA PRO A 154 -5.81 -1.99 5.38
C PRO A 154 -5.94 -1.45 3.95
N GLY A 155 -4.82 -1.40 3.23
CA GLY A 155 -4.62 -0.70 1.97
C GLY A 155 -4.07 0.72 2.13
N SER A 156 -4.12 1.30 3.33
CA SER A 156 -3.39 2.54 3.64
C SER A 156 -1.89 2.34 3.43
N ALA A 157 -1.19 3.37 2.96
CA ALA A 157 0.26 3.43 3.04
C ALA A 157 0.72 4.02 4.37
N LEU A 158 1.72 3.38 4.99
CA LEU A 158 2.41 3.86 6.18
C LEU A 158 3.87 4.13 5.81
N TYR A 159 4.36 5.33 6.08
CA TYR A 159 5.71 5.75 5.70
C TYR A 159 6.64 5.65 6.92
N ALA A 160 7.68 4.81 6.86
CA ALA A 160 8.75 4.89 7.84
C ALA A 160 9.65 6.09 7.51
N ASP A 161 9.93 6.92 8.51
CA ASP A 161 10.91 7.99 8.43
C ASP A 161 12.31 7.41 8.66
N VAL A 162 13.10 7.36 7.59
CA VAL A 162 14.51 6.93 7.64
C VAL A 162 15.38 8.13 7.28
N GLU A 163 15.85 8.78 8.33
CA GLU A 163 16.64 10.00 8.30
C GLU A 163 17.97 9.85 7.54
N HIS A 164 18.54 10.98 7.15
CA HIS A 164 19.81 10.97 6.43
C HIS A 164 20.92 10.27 7.23
N TYR A 165 21.65 9.36 6.60
CA TYR A 165 22.72 8.58 7.25
C TYR A 165 24.02 8.56 6.45
N ASN A 166 25.12 8.34 7.15
CA ASN A 166 26.45 8.21 6.58
C ASN A 166 26.64 6.83 5.93
N ARG A 167 26.56 6.79 4.61
CA ARG A 167 26.74 5.58 3.80
C ARG A 167 28.15 5.00 3.84
N ALA A 168 29.16 5.82 4.17
CA ALA A 168 30.55 5.36 4.25
C ALA A 168 30.81 4.51 5.50
N THR A 169 29.94 4.60 6.50
CA THR A 169 30.02 3.76 7.70
C THR A 169 29.81 2.29 7.33
N ALA A 170 30.78 1.45 7.68
CA ALA A 170 30.74 0.02 7.36
C ALA A 170 29.43 -0.65 7.82
N GLY A 171 28.79 -1.40 6.92
CA GLY A 171 27.54 -2.10 7.18
C GLY A 171 26.27 -1.24 7.22
N CYS A 172 26.37 0.09 7.16
CA CYS A 172 25.24 1.01 7.29
C CYS A 172 24.16 0.81 6.21
N THR A 173 24.53 0.89 4.93
CA THR A 173 23.58 0.70 3.81
C THR A 173 22.91 -0.67 3.84
N ALA A 174 23.65 -1.72 4.19
CA ALA A 174 23.09 -3.08 4.30
C ALA A 174 22.07 -3.17 5.45
N ALA A 175 22.38 -2.57 6.60
CA ALA A 175 21.48 -2.51 7.74
C ALA A 175 20.18 -1.76 7.40
N VAL A 176 20.27 -0.57 6.79
CA VAL A 176 19.09 0.22 6.39
C VAL A 176 18.21 -0.55 5.41
N ARG A 177 18.79 -1.13 4.36
CA ARG A 177 18.03 -1.95 3.39
C ARG A 177 17.35 -3.15 4.05
N THR A 178 18.00 -3.76 5.03
CA THR A 178 17.44 -4.88 5.81
C THR A 178 16.28 -4.42 6.68
N TYR A 179 16.42 -3.29 7.38
CA TYR A 179 15.34 -2.67 8.16
C TYR A 179 14.12 -2.38 7.27
N VAL A 180 14.33 -1.71 6.13
CA VAL A 180 13.25 -1.36 5.18
C VAL A 180 12.57 -2.62 4.63
N SER A 181 13.36 -3.64 4.25
CA SER A 181 12.82 -4.92 3.78
C SER A 181 11.89 -5.56 4.83
N GLU A 182 12.28 -5.57 6.10
CA GLU A 182 11.47 -6.17 7.16
C GLU A 182 10.26 -5.33 7.58
N TRP A 183 10.37 -3.99 7.52
CA TRP A 183 9.24 -3.07 7.60
C TRP A 183 8.21 -3.40 6.52
N THR A 184 8.66 -3.47 5.26
CA THR A 184 7.81 -3.77 4.10
C THR A 184 7.11 -5.11 4.24
N ARG A 185 7.84 -6.19 4.55
CA ARG A 185 7.22 -7.52 4.75
C ARG A 185 6.18 -7.51 5.87
N THR A 186 6.43 -6.77 6.94
CA THR A 186 5.53 -6.72 8.10
C THR A 186 4.23 -5.99 7.77
N LEU A 187 4.31 -4.87 7.03
CA LEU A 187 3.13 -4.15 6.57
C LEU A 187 2.32 -4.96 5.57
N HIS A 188 2.97 -5.61 4.59
CA HIS A 188 2.29 -6.44 3.61
C HIS A 188 1.53 -7.61 4.23
N ARG A 189 2.13 -8.32 5.20
CA ARG A 189 1.45 -9.37 5.99
C ARG A 189 0.28 -8.85 6.83
N SER A 190 0.21 -7.54 7.05
CA SER A 190 -0.84 -6.89 7.81
C SER A 190 -1.88 -6.20 6.91
N GLY A 191 -1.71 -6.30 5.59
CA GLY A 191 -2.58 -5.68 4.59
C GLY A 191 -2.34 -4.19 4.34
N TYR A 192 -1.19 -3.63 4.70
CA TYR A 192 -0.82 -2.23 4.49
C TYR A 192 0.28 -2.09 3.43
N LEU A 193 0.32 -0.94 2.77
CA LEU A 193 1.41 -0.56 1.85
C LEU A 193 2.57 0.07 2.63
N ALA A 194 3.79 -0.17 2.19
CA ALA A 194 5.01 0.32 2.79
C ALA A 194 5.60 1.51 2.02
N GLY A 195 5.45 2.71 2.58
CA GLY A 195 6.18 3.89 2.13
C GLY A 195 7.48 4.09 2.91
N ILE A 196 8.45 4.79 2.34
CA ILE A 196 9.67 5.22 3.03
C ILE A 196 9.91 6.70 2.75
N TYR A 197 10.04 7.50 3.81
CA TYR A 197 10.67 8.82 3.73
C TYR A 197 12.18 8.65 3.87
N ALA A 198 12.96 9.26 2.97
CA ALA A 198 14.41 9.21 3.04
C ALA A 198 15.08 10.37 2.32
N HIS A 199 16.28 10.73 2.79
CA HIS A 199 17.11 11.74 2.13
C HIS A 199 17.69 11.24 0.79
N GLN A 200 17.71 12.13 -0.20
CA GLN A 200 18.09 11.83 -1.59
C GLN A 200 19.46 11.15 -1.74
N ASP A 201 20.45 11.56 -0.95
CA ASP A 201 21.82 11.07 -1.05
C ASP A 201 22.07 9.76 -0.30
N SER A 202 21.11 9.31 0.50
CA SER A 202 21.18 8.10 1.33
C SER A 202 20.09 7.09 1.00
N GLY A 203 19.00 7.03 1.78
CA GLY A 203 17.98 6.01 1.64
C GLY A 203 17.37 5.94 0.23
N VAL A 204 17.08 7.07 -0.44
CA VAL A 204 16.53 7.04 -1.81
C VAL A 204 17.52 6.38 -2.79
N ARG A 205 18.79 6.80 -2.76
CA ARG A 205 19.86 6.22 -3.58
C ARG A 205 20.02 4.72 -3.30
N ASP A 206 20.06 4.34 -2.03
CA ASP A 206 20.30 2.96 -1.64
C ASP A 206 19.11 2.06 -1.99
N LEU A 207 17.88 2.52 -1.80
CA LEU A 207 16.69 1.76 -2.18
C LEU A 207 16.54 1.66 -3.70
N ALA A 208 16.88 2.71 -4.45
CA ALA A 208 16.89 2.68 -5.91
C ALA A 208 17.88 1.65 -6.44
N ALA A 209 19.08 1.59 -5.87
CA ALA A 209 20.10 0.61 -6.23
C ALA A 209 19.74 -0.84 -5.83
N SER A 210 18.74 -1.05 -4.98
CA SER A 210 18.21 -2.38 -4.64
C SER A 210 16.78 -2.61 -5.15
N TYR A 211 16.27 -1.78 -6.05
CA TYR A 211 14.86 -1.81 -6.48
C TYR A 211 14.45 -3.15 -7.13
N THR A 212 15.38 -3.80 -7.83
CA THR A 212 15.18 -5.11 -8.47
C THR A 212 15.82 -6.26 -7.70
N SER A 213 16.19 -6.04 -6.43
CA SER A 213 16.75 -7.09 -5.56
C SER A 213 15.84 -8.31 -5.53
N THR A 214 16.39 -9.51 -5.52
CA THR A 214 15.61 -10.76 -5.41
C THR A 214 15.49 -11.26 -3.97
N THR A 215 16.17 -10.61 -3.02
CA THR A 215 16.25 -11.04 -1.60
C THR A 215 15.70 -10.01 -0.63
N LEU A 216 15.56 -8.75 -1.05
CA LEU A 216 15.05 -7.66 -0.23
C LEU A 216 13.68 -7.25 -0.75
N ALA A 217 12.70 -7.22 0.16
CA ALA A 217 11.38 -6.72 -0.15
C ALA A 217 11.46 -5.23 -0.51
N ARG A 218 10.85 -4.87 -1.63
CA ARG A 218 10.87 -3.50 -2.14
C ARG A 218 9.73 -2.69 -1.50
N PRO A 219 10.00 -1.48 -0.98
CA PRO A 219 8.93 -0.60 -0.51
C PRO A 219 8.04 -0.15 -1.67
N ASP A 220 6.75 -0.02 -1.40
CA ASP A 220 5.73 0.36 -2.37
C ASP A 220 5.81 1.80 -2.81
N ALA A 221 6.28 2.69 -1.94
CA ALA A 221 6.37 4.12 -2.25
C ALA A 221 7.61 4.75 -1.63
N ILE A 222 8.08 5.82 -2.27
CA ILE A 222 9.24 6.59 -1.82
C ILE A 222 8.86 8.07 -1.70
N TRP A 223 9.20 8.66 -0.56
CA TRP A 223 9.07 10.08 -0.26
C TRP A 223 10.49 10.64 -0.07
N MET A 224 10.95 11.39 -1.06
CA MET A 224 12.30 11.92 -1.06
C MET A 224 12.38 13.23 -0.28
N ALA A 225 13.30 13.31 0.68
CA ALA A 225 13.72 14.58 1.26
C ALA A 225 14.78 15.22 0.35
N ARG A 226 14.45 16.40 -0.21
CA ARG A 226 15.37 17.25 -0.95
C ARG A 226 14.82 18.68 -1.02
N TRP A 227 15.38 19.56 -0.20
CA TRP A 227 14.91 20.95 -0.05
C TRP A 227 15.49 21.90 -1.12
N ASP A 228 15.13 21.66 -2.38
CA ASP A 228 15.58 22.47 -3.54
C ASP A 228 14.52 23.45 -4.04
N ASN A 229 13.43 23.64 -3.29
CA ASN A 229 12.25 24.42 -3.65
C ASN A 229 11.54 23.99 -4.96
N TRP A 230 11.84 22.79 -5.46
CA TRP A 230 11.23 22.26 -6.68
C TRP A 230 10.25 21.13 -6.37
N ALA A 231 8.96 21.44 -6.40
CA ALA A 231 7.86 20.46 -6.32
C ALA A 231 7.79 19.58 -7.59
N SER A 232 8.59 18.51 -7.66
CA SER A 232 8.56 17.54 -8.76
C SER A 232 8.76 16.11 -8.26
N THR A 233 7.95 15.19 -8.79
CA THR A 233 8.09 13.74 -8.58
C THR A 233 8.90 13.06 -9.69
N TYR A 234 9.48 13.84 -10.61
CA TYR A 234 10.29 13.37 -11.75
C TYR A 234 11.70 13.97 -11.72
N ASN A 235 12.59 13.38 -12.52
CA ASN A 235 13.96 13.82 -12.76
C ASN A 235 14.79 13.93 -11.48
N TRP A 236 14.60 12.97 -10.57
CA TRP A 236 15.38 12.90 -9.34
C TRP A 236 16.80 12.39 -9.64
N PRO A 237 17.83 12.93 -8.95
CA PRO A 237 19.23 12.65 -9.26
C PRO A 237 19.67 11.24 -8.87
N THR A 238 19.00 10.62 -7.89
CA THR A 238 19.40 9.32 -7.32
C THR A 238 18.38 8.20 -7.54
N ALA A 239 17.24 8.49 -8.18
CA ALA A 239 16.24 7.49 -8.56
C ALA A 239 15.56 7.88 -9.89
N GLY A 240 15.89 7.16 -10.95
CA GLY A 240 15.34 7.40 -12.29
C GLY A 240 13.82 7.26 -12.37
N ASN A 241 13.20 7.90 -13.38
CA ASN A 241 11.74 7.99 -13.52
C ASN A 241 11.03 6.64 -13.69
N ALA A 242 11.73 5.59 -14.08
CA ALA A 242 11.17 4.25 -14.22
C ALA A 242 10.87 3.59 -12.87
N LEU A 243 11.59 3.97 -11.80
CA LEU A 243 11.40 3.40 -10.47
C LEU A 243 10.22 4.09 -9.78
N TRP A 244 9.33 3.30 -9.15
CA TRP A 244 8.15 3.85 -8.45
C TRP A 244 7.29 4.77 -9.37
N SER A 245 7.20 4.46 -10.66
CA SER A 245 6.57 5.33 -11.66
C SER A 245 5.04 5.40 -11.56
N GLU A 246 4.41 4.35 -11.02
CA GLU A 246 2.95 4.19 -11.01
C GLU A 246 2.34 4.76 -9.74
N TRP A 247 2.37 6.08 -9.51
CA TRP A 247 1.80 6.71 -8.30
C TRP A 247 2.45 6.25 -6.99
N GLN A 248 3.78 6.21 -6.96
CA GLN A 248 4.57 5.72 -5.83
C GLN A 248 5.64 6.73 -5.38
N ARG A 249 5.54 8.01 -5.77
CA ARG A 249 6.59 9.03 -5.56
C ARG A 249 6.04 10.27 -4.85
N ALA A 250 6.74 10.69 -3.82
CA ALA A 250 6.51 11.91 -3.07
C ALA A 250 7.84 12.66 -2.87
N LYS A 251 7.79 13.97 -2.65
CA LYS A 251 8.97 14.79 -2.38
C LYS A 251 8.67 15.89 -1.37
N GLN A 252 9.46 15.96 -0.30
CA GLN A 252 9.57 17.14 0.56
C GLN A 252 10.55 18.10 -0.10
N TYR A 253 10.04 19.22 -0.61
CA TYR A 253 10.79 20.13 -1.47
C TYR A 253 11.19 21.44 -0.78
N ARG A 254 10.59 21.76 0.37
CA ARG A 254 10.94 22.95 1.18
C ARG A 254 10.83 22.58 2.66
N GLY A 255 11.91 22.82 3.39
CA GLY A 255 12.00 22.52 4.83
C GLY A 255 11.36 23.63 5.67
N ASP A 256 11.55 23.56 6.99
CA ASP A 256 10.90 24.40 8.00
C ASP A 256 10.72 25.86 7.56
N HIS A 257 9.47 26.30 7.50
CA HIS A 257 9.09 27.69 7.28
C HIS A 257 7.70 27.98 7.83
N ASN A 258 7.40 29.25 8.07
CA ASN A 258 6.05 29.65 8.46
C ASN A 258 5.19 29.93 7.22
N GLU A 259 3.98 29.39 7.21
CA GLU A 259 2.91 29.76 6.29
C GLU A 259 1.71 30.25 7.09
N THR A 260 1.01 31.27 6.58
CA THR A 260 -0.18 31.85 7.22
C THR A 260 -1.36 31.83 6.27
N TRP A 261 -2.41 31.09 6.63
CA TRP A 261 -3.62 30.97 5.83
C TRP A 261 -4.85 31.14 6.71
N GLY A 262 -5.78 32.00 6.28
CA GLY A 262 -7.00 32.30 7.05
C GLY A 262 -6.71 32.82 8.46
N GLY A 263 -5.62 33.57 8.63
CA GLY A 263 -5.17 34.13 9.92
C GLY A 263 -4.47 33.12 10.85
N VAL A 264 -4.26 31.87 10.43
CA VAL A 264 -3.58 30.84 11.24
C VAL A 264 -2.18 30.59 10.67
N THR A 265 -1.15 30.79 11.49
CA THR A 265 0.25 30.49 11.15
C THR A 265 0.63 29.11 11.64
N LEU A 266 1.21 28.29 10.76
CA LEU A 266 1.85 27.02 11.12
C LEU A 266 3.29 27.04 10.61
N ASN A 267 4.21 26.46 11.38
CA ASN A 267 5.53 26.10 10.89
C ASN A 267 5.42 24.74 10.21
N ILE A 268 5.76 24.68 8.92
CA ILE A 268 5.55 23.52 8.06
C ILE A 268 6.79 23.16 7.25
N ASP A 269 6.83 21.90 6.81
CA ASP A 269 7.51 21.48 5.60
C ASP A 269 6.51 21.38 4.44
N SER A 270 6.95 21.58 3.19
CA SER A 270 6.09 21.45 2.01
C SER A 270 6.45 20.26 1.14
N ASP A 271 5.40 19.57 0.69
CA ASP A 271 5.48 18.32 -0.04
C ASP A 271 4.65 18.32 -1.31
N LEU A 272 5.12 17.57 -2.30
CA LEU A 272 4.31 17.12 -3.43
C LEU A 272 4.20 15.60 -3.39
N ILE A 273 2.99 15.09 -3.30
CA ILE A 273 2.74 13.65 -3.22
C ILE A 273 1.99 13.20 -4.46
N ARG A 274 2.59 12.25 -5.20
CA ARG A 274 1.96 11.42 -6.23
C ARG A 274 2.07 9.96 -5.80
N GLY A 275 1.34 9.61 -4.76
CA GLY A 275 1.61 8.42 -3.94
C GLY A 275 0.37 7.81 -3.31
N PRO A 276 0.47 6.58 -2.77
CA PRO A 276 -0.54 6.05 -1.88
C PRO A 276 -0.50 6.80 -0.53
N VAL A 277 -1.68 6.94 0.07
CA VAL A 277 -1.90 7.68 1.34
C VAL A 277 -2.81 6.85 2.26
N ALA A 278 -3.25 7.42 3.38
CA ALA A 278 -4.22 6.78 4.27
C ALA A 278 -5.56 6.50 3.57
N THR A 279 -6.13 5.33 3.83
CA THR A 279 -7.53 4.99 3.54
C THR A 279 -8.33 5.02 4.83
N VAL A 280 -9.39 5.82 4.84
CA VAL A 280 -10.29 5.99 5.98
C VAL A 280 -11.73 5.87 5.47
N ALA A 281 -12.56 5.10 6.16
CA ALA A 281 -13.97 5.02 5.80
C ALA A 281 -14.71 6.33 6.11
N ARG A 282 -15.69 6.65 5.27
CA ARG A 282 -16.56 7.81 5.40
C ARG A 282 -17.96 7.38 5.75
N THR A 283 -18.61 8.14 6.61
CA THR A 283 -19.98 7.84 7.05
C THR A 283 -21.00 8.51 6.14
N TYR A 284 -21.89 7.70 5.58
CA TYR A 284 -23.08 8.08 4.83
C TYR A 284 -24.33 7.44 5.46
N ARG A 285 -25.49 7.56 4.83
CA ARG A 285 -26.73 6.91 5.26
C ARG A 285 -27.36 6.09 4.15
N SER A 286 -28.09 5.03 4.51
CA SER A 286 -28.98 4.35 3.57
C SER A 286 -30.18 5.24 3.25
N THR A 287 -30.49 5.40 1.96
CA THR A 287 -31.69 6.10 1.48
C THR A 287 -32.79 5.13 1.04
N ALA A 288 -32.62 3.82 1.27
CA ALA A 288 -33.64 2.82 1.02
C ALA A 288 -34.84 2.99 1.96
N SER A 289 -36.05 2.69 1.46
CA SER A 289 -37.29 2.70 2.27
C SER A 289 -37.40 1.52 3.24
N GLY A 290 -36.56 0.48 3.07
CA GLY A 290 -36.52 -0.72 3.89
C GLY A 290 -35.10 -1.26 4.01
N ALA A 291 -34.95 -2.56 4.29
CA ALA A 291 -33.64 -3.19 4.39
C ALA A 291 -32.94 -3.23 3.02
N LEU A 292 -31.78 -2.57 2.93
CA LEU A 292 -30.88 -2.59 1.79
C LEU A 292 -29.96 -3.81 1.88
N ASN A 293 -29.97 -4.66 0.86
CA ASN A 293 -29.11 -5.85 0.80
C ASN A 293 -27.63 -5.48 0.63
N VAL A 294 -26.78 -6.05 1.48
CA VAL A 294 -25.32 -6.02 1.32
C VAL A 294 -24.88 -7.27 0.56
N ARG A 295 -24.16 -7.09 -0.54
CA ARG A 295 -23.75 -8.13 -1.49
C ARG A 295 -22.27 -8.46 -1.35
N SER A 296 -21.86 -9.69 -1.68
CA SER A 296 -20.43 -10.06 -1.69
C SER A 296 -19.65 -9.46 -2.87
N GLY A 297 -20.32 -8.81 -3.82
CA GLY A 297 -19.74 -8.16 -4.99
C GLY A 297 -20.69 -7.14 -5.60
N PRO A 298 -20.22 -6.31 -6.55
CA PRO A 298 -20.97 -5.15 -7.06
C PRO A 298 -22.03 -5.53 -8.12
N SER A 299 -22.95 -6.44 -7.76
CA SER A 299 -24.11 -6.82 -8.58
C SER A 299 -25.18 -7.49 -7.70
N SER A 300 -26.46 -7.37 -8.09
CA SER A 300 -27.56 -8.08 -7.45
C SER A 300 -27.50 -9.60 -7.66
N GLY A 301 -26.68 -10.08 -8.59
CA GLY A 301 -26.42 -11.51 -8.78
C GLY A 301 -25.47 -12.12 -7.73
N TYR A 302 -24.74 -11.30 -6.97
CA TYR A 302 -23.89 -11.81 -5.89
C TYR A 302 -24.73 -12.22 -4.66
N PRO A 303 -24.26 -13.21 -3.88
CA PRO A 303 -24.85 -13.58 -2.60
C PRO A 303 -25.06 -12.38 -1.67
N ILE A 304 -26.16 -12.42 -0.93
CA ILE A 304 -26.42 -11.48 0.17
C ILE A 304 -25.57 -11.92 1.37
N VAL A 305 -24.76 -11.01 1.90
CA VAL A 305 -23.88 -11.24 3.06
C VAL A 305 -24.30 -10.42 4.29
N GLY A 306 -25.39 -9.66 4.17
CA GLY A 306 -25.97 -8.87 5.25
C GLY A 306 -27.02 -7.90 4.74
N SER A 307 -27.50 -7.02 5.61
CA SER A 307 -28.42 -5.94 5.27
C SER A 307 -28.15 -4.68 6.10
N VAL A 308 -28.60 -3.55 5.59
CA VAL A 308 -28.56 -2.23 6.26
C VAL A 308 -29.99 -1.69 6.31
N ALA A 309 -30.47 -1.26 7.47
CA ALA A 309 -31.79 -0.66 7.59
C ALA A 309 -31.86 0.72 6.90
N GLY A 310 -33.03 1.08 6.37
CA GLY A 310 -33.28 2.42 5.84
C GLY A 310 -32.96 3.51 6.87
N GLY A 311 -32.27 4.58 6.44
CA GLY A 311 -31.81 5.68 7.32
C GLY A 311 -30.60 5.38 8.20
N ALA A 312 -30.18 4.11 8.32
CA ALA A 312 -29.01 3.72 9.11
C ALA A 312 -27.71 4.28 8.53
N ALA A 313 -26.73 4.51 9.40
CA ALA A 313 -25.40 4.94 9.02
C ALA A 313 -24.64 3.81 8.29
N ILE A 314 -23.86 4.19 7.28
CA ILE A 314 -23.06 3.30 6.44
C ILE A 314 -21.62 3.82 6.42
N SER A 315 -20.65 2.96 6.74
CA SER A 315 -19.23 3.28 6.59
C SER A 315 -18.71 2.79 5.24
N VAL A 316 -18.54 3.72 4.31
CA VAL A 316 -18.07 3.47 2.93
C VAL A 316 -16.57 3.68 2.85
N VAL A 317 -15.85 2.69 2.31
CA VAL A 317 -14.39 2.71 2.14
C VAL A 317 -14.00 3.29 0.77
N CYS A 318 -14.67 2.81 -0.28
CA CYS A 318 -14.34 3.13 -1.67
C CYS A 318 -15.52 2.77 -2.58
N GLN A 319 -15.44 3.18 -3.85
CA GLN A 319 -16.46 2.90 -4.86
C GLN A 319 -15.93 1.95 -5.94
N ALA A 320 -16.76 1.02 -6.39
CA ALA A 320 -16.46 0.08 -7.46
C ALA A 320 -17.49 0.18 -8.59
N ARG A 321 -17.08 -0.24 -9.79
CA ARG A 321 -18.00 -0.36 -10.92
C ARG A 321 -18.67 -1.73 -10.87
N GLY A 322 -19.96 -1.77 -11.16
CA GLY A 322 -20.75 -2.98 -11.11
C GLY A 322 -21.92 -2.97 -12.06
N GLN A 323 -22.90 -3.82 -11.77
CA GLN A 323 -24.19 -3.83 -12.45
C GLN A 323 -24.89 -2.49 -12.28
N THR A 324 -25.51 -1.98 -13.34
CA THR A 324 -26.37 -0.79 -13.28
C THR A 324 -27.63 -1.06 -12.47
N VAL A 325 -27.88 -0.24 -11.45
CA VAL A 325 -29.10 -0.26 -10.63
C VAL A 325 -29.73 1.12 -10.70
N GLY A 326 -30.88 1.21 -11.37
CA GLY A 326 -31.51 2.49 -11.67
C GLY A 326 -30.60 3.34 -12.56
N SER A 327 -30.12 4.47 -12.02
CA SER A 327 -29.35 5.49 -12.75
C SER A 327 -27.83 5.36 -12.62
N THR A 328 -27.31 4.44 -11.81
CA THR A 328 -25.87 4.34 -11.51
C THR A 328 -25.34 2.92 -11.66
N ALA A 329 -24.10 2.80 -12.13
CA ALA A 329 -23.30 1.57 -12.14
C ALA A 329 -22.30 1.53 -10.97
N VAL A 330 -22.40 2.48 -10.04
CA VAL A 330 -21.52 2.60 -8.88
C VAL A 330 -22.05 1.76 -7.72
N TRP A 331 -21.13 1.08 -7.06
CA TRP A 331 -21.36 0.30 -5.85
C TRP A 331 -20.39 0.76 -4.77
N ASP A 332 -20.91 0.99 -3.58
CA ASP A 332 -20.14 1.41 -2.42
C ASP A 332 -19.68 0.19 -1.65
N ARG A 333 -18.38 0.12 -1.40
CA ARG A 333 -17.79 -0.95 -0.60
C ARG A 333 -17.73 -0.54 0.86
N LEU A 334 -18.22 -1.40 1.73
CA LEU A 334 -18.36 -1.14 3.15
C LEU A 334 -17.17 -1.66 3.96
N THR A 335 -17.04 -1.22 5.21
CA THR A 335 -15.99 -1.67 6.14
C THR A 335 -16.11 -3.14 6.56
N ASN A 336 -17.25 -3.80 6.31
CA ASN A 336 -17.40 -5.25 6.47
C ASN A 336 -17.00 -6.04 5.21
N GLY A 337 -16.56 -5.36 4.15
CA GLY A 337 -16.15 -5.94 2.87
C GLY A 337 -17.28 -6.22 1.88
N GLY A 338 -18.53 -6.03 2.28
CA GLY A 338 -19.68 -6.11 1.38
C GLY A 338 -19.89 -4.87 0.53
N PHE A 339 -20.79 -4.97 -0.44
CA PHE A 339 -21.14 -3.91 -1.39
C PHE A 339 -22.62 -3.59 -1.31
N VAL A 340 -22.95 -2.29 -1.41
CA VAL A 340 -24.32 -1.81 -1.63
C VAL A 340 -24.34 -0.96 -2.89
N SER A 341 -25.48 -0.88 -3.58
CA SER A 341 -25.58 0.01 -4.73
C SER A 341 -25.63 1.46 -4.24
N ASP A 342 -24.80 2.32 -4.85
CA ASP A 342 -24.73 3.76 -4.58
C ASP A 342 -26.09 4.46 -4.78
N ARG A 343 -26.99 3.86 -5.60
CA ARG A 343 -28.38 4.29 -5.78
C ARG A 343 -29.15 4.48 -4.48
N TYR A 344 -28.79 3.73 -3.43
CA TYR A 344 -29.46 3.69 -2.13
C TYR A 344 -28.58 4.21 -0.98
N VAL A 345 -27.56 5.00 -1.29
CA VAL A 345 -26.67 5.63 -0.32
C VAL A 345 -26.78 7.15 -0.47
N SER A 346 -26.60 7.89 0.61
CA SER A 346 -26.64 9.37 0.63
C SER A 346 -25.36 10.01 0.08
N THR A 347 -24.67 9.34 -0.84
CA THR A 347 -23.50 9.88 -1.53
C THR A 347 -23.94 11.03 -2.46
N PRO A 348 -23.05 12.02 -2.76
CA PRO A 348 -23.46 13.21 -3.52
C PRO A 348 -23.94 12.97 -4.96
N SER A 349 -23.46 11.92 -5.63
CA SER A 349 -23.85 11.57 -7.00
C SER A 349 -24.83 10.41 -7.00
N SER A 350 -25.74 10.42 -7.98
CA SER A 350 -26.71 9.34 -8.22
C SER A 350 -26.54 8.68 -9.59
N THR A 351 -25.50 9.05 -10.34
CA THR A 351 -25.23 8.57 -11.71
C THR A 351 -23.78 8.18 -11.97
N THR A 352 -22.84 8.72 -11.20
CA THR A 352 -21.39 8.53 -11.39
C THR A 352 -20.68 8.50 -10.04
N TRP A 353 -19.35 8.48 -10.06
CA TRP A 353 -18.52 8.52 -8.85
C TRP A 353 -18.83 9.74 -7.98
N SER A 354 -18.77 9.52 -6.68
CA SER A 354 -19.06 10.50 -5.63
C SER A 354 -17.76 10.93 -4.94
N PRO A 355 -17.15 12.07 -5.31
CA PRO A 355 -16.02 12.59 -4.56
C PRO A 355 -16.47 12.97 -3.12
N PRO A 356 -15.58 12.89 -2.13
CA PRO A 356 -14.16 12.50 -2.22
C PRO A 356 -13.91 10.99 -1.97
N LEU A 357 -14.89 10.10 -2.20
CA LEU A 357 -14.65 8.67 -2.08
C LEU A 357 -13.65 8.19 -3.15
N PRO A 358 -12.63 7.39 -2.79
CA PRO A 358 -11.72 6.83 -3.77
C PRO A 358 -12.38 5.68 -4.54
N ILE A 359 -11.87 5.41 -5.74
CA ILE A 359 -12.16 4.17 -6.45
C ILE A 359 -11.45 3.02 -5.71
N CYS A 360 -12.14 1.90 -5.52
CA CYS A 360 -11.56 0.71 -4.91
C CYS A 360 -10.34 0.23 -5.69
N SER A 361 -9.24 0.02 -4.97
CA SER A 361 -7.99 -0.41 -5.58
C SER A 361 -7.22 -1.39 -4.71
N TYR A 362 -6.62 -2.39 -5.36
CA TYR A 362 -5.87 -3.47 -4.73
C TYR A 362 -4.48 -3.57 -5.39
N PRO A 363 -3.52 -2.74 -4.96
CA PRO A 363 -2.21 -2.70 -5.59
C PRO A 363 -1.44 -4.01 -5.43
N GLY A 364 -0.92 -4.54 -6.52
CA GLY A 364 0.05 -5.63 -6.50
C GLY A 364 1.34 -5.20 -7.19
N GLN A 365 2.49 -5.53 -6.59
CA GLN A 365 3.78 -5.26 -7.22
C GLN A 365 3.99 -6.15 -8.44
N LEU A 366 4.56 -5.61 -9.51
CA LEU A 366 4.98 -6.45 -10.63
C LEU A 366 6.14 -7.34 -10.22
N THR A 367 6.01 -8.64 -10.52
CA THR A 367 6.99 -9.69 -10.14
C THR A 367 8.17 -9.80 -11.11
N ILE A 368 8.13 -9.07 -12.22
CA ILE A 368 9.16 -9.02 -13.25
C ILE A 368 9.92 -7.69 -13.20
N THR A 369 11.14 -7.68 -13.74
CA THR A 369 12.03 -6.50 -13.79
C THR A 369 11.90 -5.66 -15.06
N THR A 370 11.30 -6.21 -16.12
CA THR A 370 11.05 -5.50 -17.37
C THR A 370 9.64 -4.91 -17.40
N PRO A 371 9.39 -3.82 -18.16
CA PRO A 371 8.04 -3.30 -18.35
C PRO A 371 7.10 -4.35 -18.94
N VAL A 372 5.85 -4.34 -18.50
CA VAL A 372 4.80 -5.23 -19.01
C VAL A 372 3.75 -4.39 -19.72
N ASN A 373 3.42 -4.79 -20.96
CA ASN A 373 2.42 -4.11 -21.77
C ASN A 373 1.05 -4.12 -21.10
N THR A 374 0.39 -2.96 -21.12
CA THR A 374 -1.03 -2.83 -20.83
C THR A 374 -1.86 -2.81 -22.11
N ARG A 375 -3.13 -3.18 -22.00
CA ARG A 375 -4.03 -3.36 -23.13
C ARG A 375 -5.38 -2.68 -22.95
N SER A 376 -6.12 -2.53 -24.04
CA SER A 376 -7.48 -2.00 -24.04
C SER A 376 -8.54 -2.97 -23.52
N GLY A 377 -8.21 -4.26 -23.33
CA GLY A 377 -9.12 -5.28 -22.82
C GLY A 377 -8.42 -6.53 -22.29
N PRO A 378 -9.19 -7.50 -21.76
CA PRO A 378 -8.68 -8.69 -21.10
C PRO A 378 -8.22 -9.75 -22.11
N GLY A 379 -7.02 -9.60 -22.68
CA GLY A 379 -6.47 -10.61 -23.59
C GLY A 379 -5.32 -10.10 -24.44
N THR A 380 -4.51 -11.02 -24.96
CA THR A 380 -3.34 -10.68 -25.79
C THR A 380 -3.71 -10.18 -27.19
N GLY A 381 -4.94 -10.41 -27.64
CA GLY A 381 -5.47 -9.87 -28.90
C GLY A 381 -5.92 -8.40 -28.82
N TYR A 382 -6.08 -7.83 -27.63
CA TYR A 382 -6.43 -6.41 -27.48
C TYR A 382 -5.21 -5.51 -27.73
N ALA A 383 -5.46 -4.33 -28.31
CA ALA A 383 -4.41 -3.36 -28.62
C ALA A 383 -3.60 -2.97 -27.39
N VAL A 384 -2.28 -2.86 -27.55
CA VAL A 384 -1.39 -2.33 -26.51
C VAL A 384 -1.65 -0.82 -26.38
N ASN A 385 -1.82 -0.34 -25.16
CA ASN A 385 -2.14 1.06 -24.86
C ASN A 385 -1.23 1.66 -23.77
N GLY A 386 -0.07 1.05 -23.53
CA GLY A 386 0.92 1.51 -22.56
C GLY A 386 1.67 0.34 -21.93
N SER A 387 2.30 0.61 -20.78
CA SER A 387 3.00 -0.38 -19.98
C SER A 387 2.97 0.00 -18.49
N VAL A 388 3.28 -0.98 -17.64
CA VAL A 388 3.68 -0.76 -16.24
C VAL A 388 5.12 -1.22 -16.09
N ASN A 389 5.98 -0.40 -15.49
CA ASN A 389 7.38 -0.75 -15.27
C ASN A 389 7.51 -1.94 -14.32
N GLY A 390 8.52 -2.78 -14.56
CA GLY A 390 8.83 -3.90 -13.68
C GLY A 390 9.03 -3.41 -12.25
N GLY A 391 8.43 -4.11 -11.30
CA GLY A 391 8.40 -3.71 -9.90
C GLY A 391 7.47 -2.56 -9.49
N GLY A 392 6.83 -1.88 -10.44
CA GLY A 392 5.79 -0.89 -10.17
C GLY A 392 4.53 -1.52 -9.54
N LEU A 393 3.60 -0.68 -9.09
CA LEU A 393 2.31 -1.14 -8.59
C LEU A 393 1.24 -1.16 -9.68
N ALA A 394 0.62 -2.31 -9.87
CA ALA A 394 -0.64 -2.45 -10.58
C ALA A 394 -1.81 -2.14 -9.64
N TYR A 395 -2.35 -0.92 -9.71
CA TYR A 395 -3.54 -0.51 -8.96
C TYR A 395 -4.81 -1.16 -9.53
N VAL A 396 -5.05 -2.43 -9.18
CA VAL A 396 -6.15 -3.23 -9.73
C VAL A 396 -7.50 -2.73 -9.20
N ALA A 397 -8.44 -2.45 -10.09
CA ALA A 397 -9.83 -2.10 -9.75
C ALA A 397 -10.75 -3.32 -9.75
N CYS A 398 -10.60 -4.21 -10.74
CA CYS A 398 -11.40 -5.42 -10.88
C CYS A 398 -10.68 -6.46 -11.76
N GLN A 399 -11.21 -7.68 -11.77
CA GLN A 399 -10.68 -8.80 -12.57
C GLN A 399 -11.69 -9.38 -13.55
N LYS A 400 -11.22 -9.88 -14.69
CA LYS A 400 -12.03 -10.59 -15.71
C LYS A 400 -11.23 -11.70 -16.37
N SER A 401 -11.91 -12.75 -16.84
CA SER A 401 -11.28 -13.78 -17.65
C SER A 401 -10.92 -13.24 -19.03
N GLY A 402 -9.82 -13.72 -19.60
CA GLY A 402 -9.29 -13.35 -20.90
C GLY A 402 -8.38 -14.44 -21.49
N THR A 403 -7.59 -14.07 -22.50
CA THR A 403 -6.61 -15.00 -23.09
C THR A 403 -5.59 -15.46 -22.04
N ARG A 404 -5.27 -16.75 -22.00
CA ARG A 404 -4.29 -17.30 -21.05
C ARG A 404 -2.89 -16.72 -21.29
N VAL A 405 -2.23 -16.30 -20.22
CA VAL A 405 -0.82 -15.87 -20.19
C VAL A 405 -0.13 -16.60 -19.04
N GLY A 406 0.93 -17.34 -19.35
CA GLY A 406 1.60 -18.20 -18.37
C GLY A 406 0.60 -19.16 -17.71
N THR A 407 0.40 -19.01 -16.40
CA THR A 407 -0.42 -19.92 -15.59
C THR A 407 -1.89 -19.52 -15.46
N THR A 408 -2.29 -18.31 -15.87
CA THR A 408 -3.64 -17.76 -15.58
C THR A 408 -4.35 -17.20 -16.82
N SER A 409 -5.67 -17.27 -16.81
CA SER A 409 -6.56 -16.55 -17.74
C SER A 409 -7.14 -15.27 -17.11
N VAL A 410 -6.74 -14.92 -15.89
CA VAL A 410 -7.19 -13.71 -15.21
C VAL A 410 -6.45 -12.49 -15.75
N TRP A 411 -7.21 -11.44 -16.00
CA TRP A 411 -6.73 -10.12 -16.36
C TRP A 411 -7.24 -9.10 -15.35
N ASN A 412 -6.35 -8.18 -14.96
CA ASN A 412 -6.61 -7.08 -14.06
C ASN A 412 -6.95 -5.83 -14.88
N GLN A 413 -8.11 -5.24 -14.65
CA GLN A 413 -8.34 -3.86 -15.04
C GLN A 413 -7.76 -2.95 -13.95
N LEU A 414 -6.88 -2.03 -14.33
CA LEU A 414 -6.34 -1.01 -13.45
C LEU A 414 -7.37 0.10 -13.25
N VAL A 415 -7.22 0.90 -12.19
CA VAL A 415 -8.10 2.04 -11.89
C VAL A 415 -8.16 3.11 -13.00
N ASP A 416 -7.18 3.13 -13.91
CA ASP A 416 -7.15 4.01 -15.09
C ASP A 416 -7.75 3.36 -16.36
N GLY A 417 -8.33 2.16 -16.22
CA GLY A 417 -9.02 1.44 -17.29
C GLY A 417 -8.13 0.54 -18.15
N ARG A 418 -6.80 0.65 -18.02
CA ARG A 418 -5.84 -0.23 -18.71
C ARG A 418 -5.92 -1.66 -18.19
N TRP A 419 -5.59 -2.64 -19.02
CA TRP A 419 -5.60 -4.06 -18.65
C TRP A 419 -4.20 -4.66 -18.62
N LEU A 420 -3.93 -5.48 -17.62
CA LEU A 420 -2.67 -6.20 -17.45
C LEU A 420 -2.97 -7.67 -17.10
N SER A 421 -2.19 -8.61 -17.63
CA SER A 421 -2.32 -10.01 -17.21
C SER A 421 -1.95 -10.17 -15.75
N ASP A 422 -2.78 -10.92 -15.03
CA ASP A 422 -2.60 -11.21 -13.61
C ASP A 422 -1.33 -12.03 -13.32
N TYR A 423 -0.82 -12.74 -14.33
CA TYR A 423 0.41 -13.53 -14.25
C TYR A 423 1.62 -12.74 -13.72
N TYR A 424 1.67 -11.43 -14.01
CA TYR A 424 2.80 -10.56 -13.64
C TYR A 424 2.59 -9.77 -12.35
N VAL A 425 1.43 -9.90 -11.70
CA VAL A 425 1.06 -9.10 -10.53
C VAL A 425 1.15 -9.96 -9.28
N SER A 426 1.88 -9.48 -8.27
CA SER A 426 1.96 -10.12 -6.96
C SER A 426 0.63 -9.92 -6.22
N ASN A 427 -0.27 -10.87 -6.42
CA ASN A 427 -1.60 -10.93 -5.84
C ASN A 427 -1.75 -12.25 -5.04
N ALA A 428 -2.95 -12.53 -4.52
CA ALA A 428 -3.19 -13.73 -3.73
C ALA A 428 -3.17 -15.04 -4.56
N SER A 429 -3.33 -14.96 -5.89
CA SER A 429 -3.44 -16.13 -6.76
C SER A 429 -2.98 -15.81 -8.18
N ASN A 430 -2.08 -16.64 -8.72
CA ASN A 430 -1.56 -16.56 -10.08
C ASN A 430 -2.19 -17.58 -11.05
N THR A 431 -3.35 -18.16 -10.70
CA THR A 431 -4.07 -19.17 -11.52
C THR A 431 -5.58 -18.91 -11.60
N THR A 432 -6.16 -18.42 -10.50
CA THR A 432 -7.55 -18.01 -10.38
C THR A 432 -7.64 -16.57 -9.90
N TYR A 433 -8.85 -16.07 -9.78
CA TYR A 433 -9.10 -14.72 -9.32
C TYR A 433 -8.70 -14.50 -7.85
N SER A 434 -8.26 -13.29 -7.54
CA SER A 434 -7.77 -12.91 -6.21
C SER A 434 -8.85 -12.21 -5.39
N SER A 435 -9.13 -12.73 -4.21
CA SER A 435 -9.88 -11.99 -3.18
C SER A 435 -9.01 -10.88 -2.60
N PRO A 436 -9.56 -9.70 -2.24
CA PRO A 436 -10.97 -9.31 -2.32
C PRO A 436 -11.31 -8.50 -3.57
N VAL A 437 -10.58 -8.71 -4.68
CA VAL A 437 -10.77 -7.96 -5.93
C VAL A 437 -12.11 -8.35 -6.59
N PRO A 438 -13.01 -7.38 -6.86
CA PRO A 438 -14.29 -7.67 -7.47
C PRO A 438 -14.11 -8.08 -8.94
N ARG A 439 -15.15 -8.70 -9.53
CA ARG A 439 -15.16 -8.94 -10.97
C ARG A 439 -15.56 -7.68 -11.73
N CYS A 440 -14.93 -7.48 -12.88
CA CYS A 440 -15.36 -6.44 -13.81
C CYS A 440 -16.72 -6.83 -14.41
N PRO A 441 -17.61 -5.86 -14.68
CA PRO A 441 -18.90 -6.10 -15.31
C PRO A 441 -18.78 -6.69 -16.74
#